data_AF-A0A925R1B9-F1
#
_entry.id   AF-A0A925R1B9-F1
#
_cell.length_a   1.000
_cell.length_b   1.000
_cell.length_c   1.000
_cell.angle_alpha   90.00
_cell.angle_beta   90.00
_cell.angle_gamma   90.00
#
_symmetry.space_group_name_H-M   'P 1'
#
loop_
_entity.id
_entity.type
_entity.pdbx_description
1 polymer ?
#
loop_
_entity_poly.entity_id
_entity_poly.type
_entity_poly.pdbx_seq_one_letter_code
_entity_poly.pdbx_strand_id
1 'polypeptide(L)'
;MNPKISGKRRKALPMTLELIGVLEYRRVLFKRQFGRLPRPGEPLFFDPQHSEPRRMPPEARREALANVLALAGLSEQAAADFVTHW
;
A
#
# COMPACT_ATOMS: atom_id res chain seq x y z
N MET A 1 20.53 0.92 25.18
CA MET A 1 19.07 1.11 25.30
C MET A 1 18.42 0.62 24.02
N ASN A 2 17.77 -0.56 24.05
CA ASN A 2 17.00 -1.06 22.91
C ASN A 2 15.54 -0.59 23.05
N PRO A 3 14.96 0.10 22.06
CA PRO A 3 13.57 0.53 22.16
C PRO A 3 12.65 -0.70 22.08
N LYS A 4 11.80 -0.86 23.11
CA LYS A 4 10.77 -1.89 23.22
C LYS A 4 9.78 -1.72 22.06
N ILE A 5 9.81 -2.63 21.08
CA ILE A 5 8.80 -2.72 20.04
C ILE A 5 7.50 -3.22 20.71
N SER A 6 6.55 -2.30 20.92
CA SER A 6 5.21 -2.59 21.43
C SER A 6 4.58 -3.76 20.65
N GLY A 7 4.41 -4.89 21.34
CA GLY A 7 4.02 -6.17 20.76
C GLY A 7 2.52 -6.25 20.48
N LYS A 8 2.05 -5.65 19.39
CA LYS A 8 0.86 -6.20 18.73
C LYS A 8 1.21 -7.61 18.26
N ARG A 9 0.45 -8.64 18.68
CA ARG A 9 0.67 -10.03 18.26
C ARG A 9 0.79 -10.06 16.73
N ARG A 10 1.93 -10.51 16.22
CA ARG A 10 2.14 -10.70 14.78
C ARG A 10 1.18 -11.79 14.33
N LYS A 11 0.14 -11.42 13.57
CA LYS A 11 -0.73 -12.38 12.90
C LYS A 11 0.00 -12.86 11.64
N ALA A 12 0.19 -14.17 11.52
CA ALA A 12 0.61 -14.77 10.28
C ALA A 12 -0.64 -14.95 9.39
N LEU A 13 -0.56 -14.47 8.15
CA LEU A 13 -1.59 -14.68 7.14
C LEU A 13 -1.04 -15.67 6.10
N PRO A 14 -1.84 -16.63 5.62
CA PRO A 14 -1.44 -17.49 4.52
C PRO A 14 -1.08 -16.65 3.31
N MET A 15 0.00 -17.03 2.62
CA MET A 15 0.46 -16.33 1.43
C MET A 15 0.05 -17.13 0.19
N THR A 16 -0.97 -16.65 -0.51
CA THR A 16 -1.39 -17.24 -1.78
C THR A 16 -0.38 -16.93 -2.89
N LEU A 17 -0.36 -17.72 -3.96
CA LEU A 17 0.52 -17.47 -5.12
C LEU A 17 0.28 -16.08 -5.73
N GLU A 18 -0.98 -15.65 -5.78
CA GLU A 18 -1.36 -14.31 -6.26
C GLU A 18 -0.76 -13.21 -5.37
N LEU A 19 -0.83 -13.37 -4.05
CA LEU A 19 -0.26 -12.41 -3.12
C LEU A 19 1.27 -12.36 -3.24
N ILE A 20 1.95 -13.49 -3.45
CA ILE A 20 3.39 -13.53 -3.74
C ILE A 20 3.70 -12.69 -4.98
N GLY A 21 2.93 -12.91 -6.07
CA GLY A 21 3.11 -12.17 -7.31
C GLY A 21 2.99 -10.65 -7.11
N VAL A 22 1.97 -10.20 -6.39
CA VAL A 22 1.78 -8.78 -6.07
C VAL A 22 2.95 -8.23 -5.25
N LEU A 23 3.39 -8.95 -4.21
CA LEU A 23 4.47 -8.50 -3.34
C LEU A 23 5.82 -8.42 -4.07
N GLU A 24 6.15 -9.41 -4.90
CA GLU A 24 7.37 -9.41 -5.71
C GLU A 24 7.35 -8.29 -6.75
N TYR A 25 6.23 -8.08 -7.43
CA TYR A 25 6.06 -6.96 -8.35
C TYR A 25 6.33 -5.61 -7.65
N ARG A 26 5.78 -5.41 -6.44
CA ARG A 26 6.03 -4.20 -5.66
C ARG A 26 7.50 -4.07 -5.24
N ARG A 27 8.21 -5.16 -4.92
CA ARG A 27 9.65 -5.14 -4.62
C ARG A 27 10.46 -4.69 -5.84
N VAL A 28 10.10 -5.15 -7.04
CA VAL A 28 10.75 -4.73 -8.29
C VAL A 28 10.53 -3.23 -8.54
N LEU A 29 9.30 -2.73 -8.38
CA LEU A 29 9.01 -1.31 -8.52
C LEU A 29 9.80 -0.46 -7.51
N PHE A 30 9.90 -0.92 -6.27
CA PHE A 30 10.69 -0.24 -5.24
C PHE A 30 12.17 -0.13 -5.66
N LYS A 31 12.75 -1.25 -6.13
CA LYS A 31 14.13 -1.26 -6.61
C LYS A 31 14.34 -0.34 -7.80
N ARG A 32 13.38 -0.26 -8.73
CA ARG A 32 13.44 0.67 -9.86
C ARG A 32 13.42 2.13 -9.43
N GLN A 33 12.57 2.49 -8.46
CA GLN A 33 12.45 3.87 -7.99
C GLN A 33 13.66 4.32 -7.15
N PHE A 34 14.13 3.47 -6.23
CA PHE A 34 15.11 3.86 -5.20
C PHE A 34 16.50 3.21 -5.38
N GLY A 35 16.70 2.42 -6.44
CA GLY A 35 17.97 1.76 -6.75
C GLY A 35 18.35 0.58 -5.83
N ARG A 36 17.50 0.21 -4.87
CA ARG A 36 17.78 -0.82 -3.87
C ARG A 36 16.52 -1.55 -3.41
N LEU A 37 16.66 -2.67 -2.73
CA LEU A 37 15.54 -3.33 -2.06
C LEU A 37 15.05 -2.54 -0.82
N PRO A 38 13.77 -2.72 -0.42
CA PRO A 38 13.24 -2.13 0.80
C PRO A 38 13.92 -2.70 2.05
N ARG A 39 14.21 -1.84 3.02
CA ARG A 39 14.72 -2.19 4.35
C ARG A 39 13.57 -2.57 5.29
N PRO A 40 13.84 -3.27 6.39
CA PRO A 40 12.82 -3.52 7.41
C PRO A 40 12.17 -2.21 7.88
N GLY A 41 10.84 -2.17 7.86
CA GLY A 41 10.05 -1.00 8.25
C GLY A 41 9.70 -0.03 7.11
N GLU A 42 10.36 -0.12 5.95
CA GLU A 42 10.02 0.70 4.80
C GLU A 42 8.73 0.23 4.12
N PRO A 43 7.95 1.17 3.54
CA PRO A 43 6.68 0.82 2.91
C PRO A 43 6.90 0.15 1.55
N LEU A 44 6.44 -1.09 1.41
CA LEU A 44 6.41 -1.78 0.11
C LEU A 44 5.39 -1.14 -0.86
N PHE A 45 4.29 -0.62 -0.32
CA PHE A 45 3.35 0.24 -1.00
C PHE A 45 3.70 1.70 -0.70
N PHE A 46 4.64 2.23 -1.49
CA PHE A 46 5.15 3.59 -1.39
C PHE A 46 4.46 4.53 -2.39
N ASP A 47 4.58 5.83 -2.10
CA ASP A 47 4.22 6.93 -2.98
C ASP A 47 5.33 7.19 -4.02
N PRO A 48 5.07 7.03 -5.33
CA PRO A 48 6.08 7.18 -6.36
C PRO A 48 6.50 8.63 -6.62
N GLN A 49 5.75 9.62 -6.12
CA GLN A 49 6.02 11.05 -6.37
C GLN A 49 7.14 11.61 -5.48
N HIS A 50 7.72 10.78 -4.60
CA HIS A 50 8.67 11.21 -3.61
C HIS A 50 10.01 10.51 -3.75
N SER A 51 11.09 11.26 -3.49
CA SER A 51 12.47 10.79 -3.55
C SER A 51 12.81 9.78 -2.45
N GLU A 52 12.05 9.78 -1.36
CA GLU A 52 12.21 8.87 -0.23
C GLU A 52 11.02 7.90 -0.07
N PRO A 53 11.26 6.65 0.37
CA PRO A 53 10.19 5.68 0.56
C PRO A 53 9.24 6.09 1.68
N ARG A 54 8.06 6.57 1.30
CA ARG A 54 6.98 6.93 2.23
C ARG A 54 5.64 6.43 1.74
N ARG A 55 4.70 6.25 2.67
CA ARG A 55 3.33 5.85 2.34
C ARG A 55 2.60 7.00 1.66
N MET A 56 1.70 6.67 0.75
CA MET A 56 0.77 7.64 0.18
C MET A 56 -0.14 8.23 1.28
N PRO A 57 -0.39 9.54 1.28
CA PRO A 57 -1.26 10.17 2.28
C PRO A 57 -2.68 9.58 2.21
N PRO A 58 -3.42 9.54 3.33
CA PRO A 58 -4.77 8.95 3.37
C PRO A 58 -5.72 9.49 2.30
N GLU A 59 -5.75 10.80 2.08
CA GLU A 59 -6.67 11.40 1.11
C GLU A 59 -6.35 11.00 -0.33
N ALA A 60 -5.07 10.99 -0.72
CA ALA A 60 -4.68 10.53 -2.06
C ALA A 60 -5.00 9.03 -2.27
N ARG A 61 -4.94 8.21 -1.21
CA ARG A 61 -5.37 6.80 -1.30
C ARG A 61 -6.86 6.66 -1.51
N ARG A 62 -7.67 7.49 -0.84
CA ARG A 62 -9.13 7.52 -0.98
C ARG A 62 -9.54 7.97 -2.38
N GLU A 63 -8.92 9.01 -2.89
CA GLU A 63 -9.14 9.50 -4.26
C GLU A 63 -8.77 8.43 -5.30
N ALA A 64 -7.61 7.78 -5.15
CA ALA A 64 -7.19 6.69 -6.03
C ALA A 64 -8.20 5.52 -6.01
N LEU A 65 -8.73 5.18 -4.84
CA LEU A 65 -9.75 4.14 -4.69
C LEU A 65 -11.07 4.55 -5.36
N ALA A 66 -11.56 5.77 -5.15
CA ALA A 66 -12.76 6.30 -5.80
C ALA A 66 -12.65 6.23 -7.33
N ASN A 67 -11.50 6.65 -7.88
CA ASN A 67 -11.23 6.60 -9.32
C ASN A 67 -11.27 5.17 -9.87
N VAL A 68 -10.67 4.20 -9.17
CA VAL A 68 -10.70 2.79 -9.59
C VAL A 68 -12.12 2.22 -9.52
N LEU A 69 -12.91 2.58 -8.51
CA LEU A 69 -14.30 2.14 -8.40
C LEU A 69 -15.19 2.72 -9.51
N ALA A 70 -14.99 3.98 -9.86
CA ALA A 70 -15.68 4.59 -10.99
C ALA A 70 -15.33 3.88 -12.31
N LEU A 71 -14.05 3.55 -12.53
CA LEU A 71 -13.62 2.74 -13.69
C LEU A 71 -14.19 1.32 -13.69
N ALA A 72 -14.46 0.76 -12.51
CA ALA A 72 -15.15 -0.52 -12.35
C ALA A 72 -16.67 -0.43 -12.54
N GLY A 73 -17.21 0.76 -12.83
CA GLY A 73 -18.62 0.99 -13.16
C GLY A 73 -19.51 1.33 -11.96
N LEU A 74 -18.94 1.65 -10.79
CA LEU A 74 -19.74 2.19 -9.69
C LEU A 74 -20.14 3.64 -10.00
N SER A 75 -21.36 4.02 -9.60
CA SER A 75 -21.76 5.43 -9.62
C SER A 75 -20.89 6.25 -8.67
N GLU A 76 -20.73 7.53 -8.95
CA GLU A 76 -19.95 8.44 -8.09
C GLU A 76 -20.42 8.38 -6.63
N GLN A 77 -21.73 8.33 -6.39
CA GLN A 77 -22.31 8.20 -5.05
C GLN A 77 -21.90 6.88 -4.38
N ALA A 78 -22.04 5.74 -5.07
CA ALA A 78 -21.68 4.45 -4.50
C ALA A 78 -20.18 4.33 -4.22
N ALA A 79 -19.33 4.92 -5.08
CA ALA A 79 -17.89 4.98 -4.86
C ALA A 79 -17.54 5.88 -3.67
N ALA A 80 -18.18 7.06 -3.54
CA ALA A 80 -17.97 7.99 -2.43
C ALA A 80 -18.39 7.37 -1.07
N ASP A 81 -19.53 6.69 -1.04
CA ASP A 81 -20.02 6.00 0.16
C ASP A 81 -19.06 4.88 0.58
N PHE A 82 -18.58 4.07 -0.37
CA PHE A 82 -17.61 3.02 -0.11
C PHE A 82 -16.31 3.58 0.49
N VAL A 83 -15.77 4.63 -0.11
CA VAL A 83 -14.50 5.26 0.31
C VAL A 83 -14.60 5.91 1.69
N THR A 84 -15.78 6.42 2.06
CA THR A 84 -16.03 7.04 3.37
C THR A 84 -15.98 6.03 4.51
N HIS A 85 -16.37 4.78 4.26
CA HIS A 85 -16.47 3.72 5.26
C HIS A 85 -15.31 2.71 5.26
N TRP A 86 -14.29 2.95 4.44
CA TRP A 86 -13.09 2.11 4.29
C TRP A 86 -11.90 2.64 5.10
#